data_AF-A0A249PKV7-F1
#
_entry.id   AF-A0A249PKV7-F1
#
_cell.length_a   1.000
_cell.length_b   1.000
_cell.length_c   1.000
_cell.angle_alpha   90.00
_cell.angle_beta   90.00
_cell.angle_gamma   90.00
#
_symmetry.space_group_name_H-M   'P 1'
#
loop_
_entity.id
_entity.type
_entity.pdbx_description
1 polymer ?
#
loop_
_entity_poly.entity_id
_entity_poly.type
_entity_poly.pdbx_seq_one_letter_code
_entity_poly.pdbx_strand_id
1 'polypeptide(L)'
;MEGEVHFVTVFIEDDGINVFHVLSDNAYHRKVYILPPETGLRSGRAPSSQGKKVAIVGAGSVGSKVAEMLLRSGIDTLRIFDGDVFLPGNLERHVLDWRDVGYHKVHGLKRRLLHIVPGANIMTVDQNLNWQKSASTNAAHFDLITACDIIVDAAGDPATSMLLGALAFENQKPFVSVEVFEGGIGALVAPSVPKRNAAYTLGREALLNWTDEKGRVVPLSAGDRAYEAISHNGEIIVADDAAISMAASHAARVVLDILDDKLDDFRWLLIGFRKEWAFDMHGHVIALDVGGPSEWNSNTEDAEAQKFVIEIAGELLDALKAFTQ
;
A
#
# COMPACT_ATOMS: atom_id res chain seq x y z
N MET A 1 30.40 -9.00 -20.90
CA MET A 1 31.07 -9.79 -21.95
C MET A 1 30.81 -9.06 -23.25
N GLU A 2 31.85 -8.44 -23.80
CA GLU A 2 31.81 -7.70 -25.05
C GLU A 2 32.31 -8.63 -26.15
N GLY A 3 31.38 -9.17 -26.93
CA GLY A 3 31.67 -9.99 -28.11
C GLY A 3 30.41 -10.00 -28.95
N GLU A 4 30.55 -9.72 -30.25
CA GLU A 4 29.41 -9.69 -31.17
C GLU A 4 28.88 -11.13 -31.34
N VAL A 5 27.63 -11.36 -30.94
CA VAL A 5 26.99 -12.67 -31.08
C VAL A 5 26.64 -12.87 -32.55
N HIS A 6 27.28 -13.84 -33.20
CA HIS A 6 26.99 -14.15 -34.60
C HIS A 6 25.68 -14.94 -34.74
N PHE A 7 25.48 -15.95 -33.90
CA PHE A 7 24.25 -16.72 -33.87
C PHE A 7 24.03 -17.41 -32.51
N VAL A 8 22.76 -17.62 -32.18
CA VAL A 8 22.32 -18.38 -31.01
C VAL A 8 21.65 -19.65 -31.51
N THR A 9 22.11 -20.80 -31.04
CA THR A 9 21.48 -22.10 -31.35
C THR A 9 20.81 -22.65 -30.10
N VAL A 10 19.56 -23.08 -30.25
CA VAL A 10 18.72 -23.61 -29.17
C VAL A 10 18.37 -25.06 -29.49
N PHE A 11 18.70 -25.97 -28.57
CA PHE A 11 18.28 -27.37 -28.61
C PHE A 11 17.30 -27.62 -27.47
N ILE A 12 16.11 -28.13 -27.80
CA ILE A 12 15.09 -28.48 -26.81
C ILE A 12 15.17 -30.00 -26.61
N GLU A 13 15.43 -30.42 -25.38
CA GLU A 13 15.53 -31.82 -24.93
C GLU A 13 14.48 -32.07 -23.83
N ASP A 14 14.21 -33.33 -23.51
CA ASP A 14 13.18 -33.72 -22.54
C ASP A 14 13.48 -33.20 -21.11
N ASP A 15 14.74 -32.93 -20.77
CA ASP A 15 15.19 -32.45 -19.46
C ASP A 15 15.60 -30.97 -19.43
N GLY A 16 15.43 -30.24 -20.54
CA GLY A 16 15.73 -28.81 -20.61
C GLY A 16 16.03 -28.27 -22.01
N ILE A 17 16.45 -27.01 -22.05
CA ILE A 17 16.82 -26.27 -23.25
C ILE A 17 18.32 -25.97 -23.18
N ASN A 18 19.11 -26.50 -24.12
CA ASN A 18 20.50 -26.13 -24.27
C ASN A 18 20.62 -24.91 -25.20
N VAL A 19 21.23 -23.83 -24.71
CA VAL A 19 21.46 -22.61 -25.48
C VAL A 19 22.96 -22.43 -25.69
N PHE A 20 23.37 -22.42 -26.95
CA PHE A 20 24.74 -22.14 -27.37
C PHE A 20 24.79 -20.75 -27.96
N HIS A 21 25.65 -19.92 -27.40
CA HIS A 21 25.97 -18.60 -27.93
C HIS A 21 27.30 -18.69 -28.65
N VAL A 22 27.28 -18.52 -29.98
CA VAL A 22 28.50 -18.53 -30.79
C VAL A 22 28.94 -17.09 -31.04
N LEU A 23 30.08 -16.76 -30.45
CA LEU A 23 30.80 -15.50 -30.63
C LEU A 23 31.83 -15.66 -31.75
N SER A 24 32.47 -14.57 -32.14
CA SER A 24 33.48 -14.55 -33.21
C SER A 24 34.68 -15.46 -32.91
N ASP A 25 35.01 -15.63 -31.64
CA ASP A 25 36.23 -16.29 -31.15
C ASP A 25 35.98 -17.42 -30.14
N ASN A 26 34.76 -17.58 -29.65
CA ASN A 26 34.42 -18.58 -28.64
C ASN A 26 32.95 -19.01 -28.70
N ALA A 27 32.60 -20.08 -28.00
CA ALA A 27 31.22 -20.44 -27.73
C ALA A 27 31.03 -20.63 -26.23
N TYR A 28 29.91 -20.14 -25.70
CA TYR A 28 29.48 -20.52 -24.35
C TYR A 28 28.14 -21.24 -24.38
N HIS A 29 28.05 -22.28 -23.56
CA HIS A 29 26.87 -23.11 -23.41
C HIS A 29 26.21 -22.79 -22.07
N ARG A 30 24.89 -22.60 -22.09
CA ARG A 30 24.07 -22.63 -20.88
C ARG A 30 22.95 -23.65 -21.05
N LYS A 31 22.73 -24.46 -20.03
CA LYS A 31 21.56 -25.35 -19.94
C LYS A 31 20.47 -24.66 -19.11
N VAL A 32 19.27 -24.56 -19.68
CA VAL A 32 18.07 -24.02 -19.04
C VAL A 32 17.19 -25.21 -18.68
N TYR A 33 16.96 -25.45 -17.40
CA TYR A 33 16.04 -26.51 -16.99
C TYR A 33 14.60 -26.00 -17.08
N ILE A 34 13.74 -26.73 -17.78
CA ILE A 34 12.29 -26.53 -17.68
C ILE A 34 11.85 -27.32 -16.45
N LEU A 35 11.63 -26.63 -15.34
CA LEU A 35 11.06 -27.28 -14.17
C LEU A 35 9.64 -27.75 -14.53
N PRO A 36 9.21 -28.95 -14.10
CA PRO A 36 7.83 -29.37 -14.25
C PRO A 36 6.93 -28.30 -13.62
N PRO A 37 5.70 -28.11 -14.12
CA PRO A 37 4.77 -27.19 -13.49
C PRO A 37 4.63 -27.60 -12.03
N GLU A 38 5.16 -26.79 -11.12
CA GLU A 38 4.88 -26.95 -9.70
C GLU A 38 3.39 -26.70 -9.53
N THR A 39 2.60 -27.76 -9.52
CA THR A 39 1.20 -27.75 -9.08
C THR A 39 1.08 -27.47 -7.59
N GLY A 40 2.22 -27.35 -6.89
CA GLY A 40 2.33 -27.00 -5.49
C GLY A 40 2.12 -25.50 -5.28
N LEU A 41 0.94 -25.15 -4.78
CA LEU A 41 0.65 -23.93 -4.03
C LEU A 41 1.87 -23.53 -3.18
N ARG A 42 2.70 -22.58 -3.66
CA ARG A 42 3.97 -22.18 -3.03
C ARG A 42 3.81 -21.64 -1.60
N SER A 43 2.58 -21.33 -1.23
CA SER A 43 2.11 -21.31 0.14
C SER A 43 0.71 -21.94 0.12
N GLY A 44 0.54 -23.11 0.73
CA GLY A 44 -0.75 -23.79 0.87
C GLY A 44 -1.72 -23.00 1.73
N ARG A 45 -2.17 -21.84 1.22
CA ARG A 45 -3.09 -20.95 1.90
C ARG A 45 -4.46 -21.60 1.98
N ALA A 46 -5.24 -21.20 2.98
CA ALA A 46 -6.59 -21.71 3.15
C ALA A 46 -7.39 -21.54 1.84
N PRO A 47 -8.24 -22.51 1.47
CA PRO A 47 -9.10 -22.40 0.29
C PRO A 47 -9.95 -21.12 0.26
N SER A 48 -10.29 -20.57 1.43
CA SER A 48 -11.03 -19.30 1.58
C SER A 48 -10.30 -18.09 1.01
N SER A 49 -8.97 -18.14 0.92
CA SER A 49 -8.13 -17.02 0.47
C SER A 49 -7.59 -17.22 -0.95
N GLN A 50 -7.86 -18.36 -1.58
CA GLN A 50 -7.50 -18.61 -2.97
C GLN A 50 -8.32 -17.72 -3.91
N GLY A 51 -7.65 -17.12 -4.90
CA GLY A 51 -8.29 -16.22 -5.87
C GLY A 51 -8.73 -14.86 -5.32
N LYS A 52 -8.39 -14.55 -4.06
CA LYS A 52 -8.63 -13.22 -3.47
C LYS A 52 -7.79 -12.15 -4.15
N LYS A 53 -8.40 -11.02 -4.42
CA LYS A 53 -7.79 -9.85 -5.09
C LYS A 53 -7.48 -8.77 -4.07
N VAL A 54 -6.26 -8.26 -4.09
CA VAL A 54 -5.83 -7.18 -3.19
C VAL A 54 -5.56 -5.92 -3.99
N ALA A 55 -6.21 -4.81 -3.63
CA ALA A 55 -5.81 -3.49 -4.08
C ALA A 55 -4.74 -2.93 -3.13
N ILE A 56 -3.63 -2.44 -3.67
CA ILE A 56 -2.56 -1.77 -2.92
C ILE A 56 -2.42 -0.37 -3.51
N VAL A 57 -2.74 0.64 -2.72
CA VAL A 57 -2.56 2.05 -3.09
C VAL A 57 -1.31 2.58 -2.40
N GLY A 58 -0.35 3.06 -3.18
CA GLY A 58 1.01 3.34 -2.76
C GLY A 58 1.93 2.15 -3.06
N ALA A 59 2.84 2.35 -4.01
CA ALA A 59 3.94 1.45 -4.35
C ALA A 59 5.27 2.04 -3.85
N GLY A 60 5.24 2.77 -2.73
CA GLY A 60 6.43 3.24 -2.04
C GLY A 60 7.11 2.16 -1.19
N SER A 61 7.91 2.58 -0.23
CA SER A 61 8.74 1.71 0.62
C SER A 61 7.91 0.65 1.35
N VAL A 62 6.77 1.03 1.95
CA VAL A 62 5.87 0.11 2.65
C VAL A 62 5.09 -0.77 1.67
N GLY A 63 4.36 -0.14 0.74
CA GLY A 63 3.45 -0.86 -0.17
C GLY A 63 4.16 -1.87 -1.07
N SER A 64 5.39 -1.58 -1.50
CA SER A 64 6.19 -2.52 -2.30
C SER A 64 6.59 -3.78 -1.53
N LYS A 65 6.92 -3.66 -0.24
CA LYS A 65 7.20 -4.79 0.66
C LYS A 65 5.94 -5.56 1.00
N VAL A 66 4.82 -4.87 1.26
CA VAL A 66 3.52 -5.52 1.47
C VAL A 66 3.13 -6.35 0.24
N ALA A 67 3.22 -5.78 -0.97
CA ALA A 67 2.93 -6.50 -2.21
C ALA A 67 3.78 -7.77 -2.36
N GLU A 68 5.09 -7.67 -2.09
CA GLU A 68 5.99 -8.82 -2.15
C GLU A 68 5.65 -9.89 -1.09
N MET A 69 5.35 -9.49 0.15
CA MET A 69 4.99 -10.42 1.22
C MET A 69 3.65 -11.12 0.95
N LEU A 70 2.64 -10.40 0.48
CA LEU A 70 1.35 -10.98 0.11
C LEU A 70 1.50 -11.98 -1.03
N LEU A 71 2.31 -11.63 -2.04
CA LEU A 71 2.57 -12.50 -3.18
C LEU A 71 3.29 -13.79 -2.77
N ARG A 72 4.34 -13.67 -1.96
CA ARG A 72 5.06 -14.82 -1.38
C ARG A 72 4.18 -15.67 -0.46
N SER A 73 3.12 -15.08 0.09
CA SER A 73 2.12 -15.74 0.94
C SER A 73 0.91 -16.26 0.16
N GLY A 74 0.99 -16.31 -1.17
CA GLY A 74 0.01 -16.99 -2.02
C GLY A 74 -1.18 -16.14 -2.45
N ILE A 75 -1.12 -14.82 -2.29
CA ILE A 75 -2.01 -13.91 -3.05
C ILE A 75 -1.42 -13.72 -4.42
N ASP A 76 -2.01 -14.34 -5.43
CA ASP A 76 -1.53 -14.24 -6.81
C ASP A 76 -2.14 -13.05 -7.57
N THR A 77 -3.18 -12.40 -7.06
CA THR A 77 -3.91 -11.34 -7.77
C THR A 77 -3.80 -10.00 -7.06
N LEU A 78 -2.99 -9.09 -7.62
CA LEU A 78 -2.71 -7.77 -7.07
C LEU A 78 -3.10 -6.66 -8.06
N ARG A 79 -3.70 -5.58 -7.55
CA ARG A 79 -3.88 -4.32 -8.27
C ARG A 79 -3.11 -3.23 -7.55
N ILE A 80 -2.11 -2.64 -8.20
CA ILE A 80 -1.17 -1.72 -7.56
C ILE A 80 -1.31 -0.32 -8.20
N PHE A 81 -1.50 0.70 -7.37
CA PHE A 81 -1.74 2.08 -7.77
C PHE A 81 -0.66 2.99 -7.20
N ASP A 82 0.11 3.67 -8.04
CA ASP A 82 1.08 4.69 -7.61
C ASP A 82 1.49 5.55 -8.82
N GLY A 83 1.45 6.88 -8.67
CA GLY A 83 1.76 7.82 -9.76
C GLY A 83 3.24 8.17 -9.90
N ASP A 84 4.09 7.73 -8.98
CA ASP A 84 5.46 8.23 -8.87
C ASP A 84 6.46 7.46 -9.75
N VAL A 85 7.56 8.15 -10.03
CA VAL A 85 8.77 7.58 -10.61
C VAL A 85 9.73 7.16 -9.50
N PHE A 86 10.48 6.09 -9.73
CA PHE A 86 11.50 5.59 -8.81
C PHE A 86 12.78 6.43 -8.92
N LEU A 87 13.16 7.09 -7.82
CA LEU A 87 14.31 7.98 -7.73
C LEU A 87 15.44 7.34 -6.90
N PRO A 88 16.71 7.79 -7.04
CA PRO A 88 17.83 7.22 -6.29
C PRO A 88 17.62 7.18 -4.77
N GLY A 89 17.02 8.21 -4.18
CA GLY A 89 16.72 8.25 -2.73
C GLY A 89 15.70 7.21 -2.26
N ASN A 90 15.03 6.49 -3.16
CA ASN A 90 14.15 5.39 -2.80
C ASN A 90 14.91 4.06 -2.59
N LEU A 91 16.13 3.92 -3.12
CA LEU A 91 16.94 2.69 -3.03
C LEU A 91 17.22 2.27 -1.59
N GLU A 92 17.21 3.21 -0.67
CA GLU A 92 17.52 2.98 0.75
C GLU A 92 16.47 2.09 1.44
N ARG A 93 15.23 2.06 0.94
CA ARG A 93 14.09 1.47 1.67
C ARG A 93 13.03 0.81 0.79
N HIS A 94 13.27 0.74 -0.52
CA HIS A 94 12.34 0.15 -1.48
C HIS A 94 12.87 -1.20 -1.96
N VAL A 95 11.97 -2.10 -2.36
CA VAL A 95 12.35 -3.44 -2.88
C VAL A 95 12.95 -3.42 -4.30
N LEU A 96 12.91 -2.27 -4.97
CA LEU A 96 13.44 -2.10 -6.33
C LEU A 96 14.91 -1.72 -6.24
N ASP A 97 15.62 -1.89 -7.34
CA ASP A 97 17.06 -1.65 -7.39
C ASP A 97 17.43 -0.64 -8.48
N TRP A 98 18.73 -0.44 -8.67
CA TRP A 98 19.27 0.57 -9.59
C TRP A 98 18.70 0.48 -11.01
N ARG A 99 18.28 -0.72 -11.45
CA ARG A 99 17.74 -0.93 -12.80
C ARG A 99 16.37 -0.27 -13.01
N ASP A 100 15.68 0.08 -11.93
CA ASP A 100 14.35 0.67 -11.96
C ASP A 100 14.38 2.20 -11.86
N VAL A 101 15.55 2.81 -11.63
CA VAL A 101 15.68 4.26 -11.48
C VAL A 101 15.23 4.97 -12.77
N GLY A 102 14.33 5.94 -12.62
CA GLY A 102 13.73 6.68 -13.74
C GLY A 102 12.47 6.03 -14.34
N TYR A 103 12.07 4.84 -13.89
CA TYR A 103 10.82 4.21 -14.31
C TYR A 103 9.70 4.41 -13.26
N HIS A 104 8.44 4.32 -13.68
CA HIS A 104 7.32 4.31 -12.73
C HIS A 104 7.45 3.14 -11.74
N LYS A 105 7.20 3.42 -10.46
CA LYS A 105 7.34 2.46 -9.37
C LYS A 105 6.49 1.22 -9.61
N VAL A 106 5.23 1.38 -10.05
CA VAL A 106 4.31 0.26 -10.30
C VAL A 106 4.82 -0.71 -11.37
N HIS A 107 5.45 -0.21 -12.44
CA HIS A 107 5.94 -1.06 -13.54
C HIS A 107 7.19 -1.84 -13.11
N GLY A 108 8.11 -1.20 -12.40
CA GLY A 108 9.27 -1.87 -11.79
C GLY A 108 8.83 -2.93 -10.78
N LEU A 109 7.90 -2.58 -9.91
CA LEU A 109 7.35 -3.49 -8.90
C LEU A 109 6.67 -4.69 -9.53
N LYS A 110 5.82 -4.50 -10.55
CA LYS A 110 5.21 -5.60 -11.30
C LYS A 110 6.26 -6.54 -11.89
N ARG A 111 7.30 -6.00 -12.54
CA ARG A 111 8.39 -6.83 -13.09
C ARG A 111 9.08 -7.65 -12.01
N ARG A 112 9.43 -7.03 -10.87
CA ARG A 112 10.04 -7.72 -9.74
C ARG A 112 9.13 -8.83 -9.20
N LEU A 113 7.87 -8.52 -8.96
CA LEU A 113 6.89 -9.47 -8.44
C LEU A 113 6.69 -10.67 -9.38
N LEU A 114 6.66 -10.47 -10.70
CA LEU A 114 6.61 -11.55 -11.68
C LEU A 114 7.91 -12.39 -11.72
N HIS A 115 9.06 -11.85 -11.31
CA HIS A 115 10.26 -12.67 -11.10
C HIS A 115 10.18 -13.54 -9.83
N ILE A 116 9.32 -13.19 -8.88
CA ILE A 116 9.07 -13.97 -7.66
C ILE A 116 8.01 -15.03 -7.92
N VAL A 117 6.88 -14.64 -8.51
CA VAL A 117 5.77 -15.52 -8.90
C VAL A 117 5.38 -15.24 -10.36
N PRO A 118 5.96 -15.96 -11.33
CA PRO A 118 5.72 -15.72 -12.76
C PRO A 118 4.26 -15.87 -13.22
N GLY A 119 3.46 -16.68 -12.51
CA GLY A 119 2.04 -16.90 -12.81
C GLY A 119 1.08 -15.90 -12.16
N ALA A 120 1.59 -14.89 -11.45
CA ALA A 120 0.74 -13.94 -10.74
C ALA A 120 0.00 -12.98 -11.69
N ASN A 121 -1.24 -12.64 -11.34
CA ASN A 121 -2.05 -11.67 -12.04
C ASN A 121 -1.86 -10.28 -11.42
N ILE A 122 -0.96 -9.47 -12.01
CA ILE A 122 -0.62 -8.15 -11.50
C ILE A 122 -1.08 -7.06 -12.47
N MET A 123 -2.03 -6.26 -12.03
CA MET A 123 -2.49 -5.05 -12.70
C MET A 123 -1.86 -3.83 -12.03
N THR A 124 -1.49 -2.84 -12.84
CA THR A 124 -0.83 -1.61 -12.37
C THR A 124 -1.54 -0.39 -12.94
N VAL A 125 -1.68 0.65 -12.13
CA VAL A 125 -2.16 1.97 -12.53
C VAL A 125 -1.11 3.00 -12.09
N ASP A 126 -0.49 3.66 -13.05
CA ASP A 126 0.60 4.62 -12.87
C ASP A 126 0.11 6.07 -12.69
N GLN A 127 -1.02 6.23 -11.99
CA GLN A 127 -1.67 7.52 -11.78
C GLN A 127 -1.94 7.76 -10.30
N ASN A 128 -1.81 9.02 -9.89
CA ASN A 128 -2.19 9.45 -8.55
C ASN A 128 -3.72 9.61 -8.46
N LEU A 129 -4.33 9.03 -7.42
CA LEU A 129 -5.78 8.99 -7.23
C LEU A 129 -6.39 10.34 -6.81
N ASN A 130 -5.61 11.22 -6.17
CA ASN A 130 -6.11 12.50 -5.64
C ASN A 130 -5.81 13.70 -6.57
N TRP A 131 -5.17 13.48 -7.72
CA TRP A 131 -4.82 14.56 -8.64
C TRP A 131 -6.04 14.97 -9.50
N GLN A 132 -6.06 16.23 -9.95
CA GLN A 132 -7.08 16.77 -10.84
C GLN A 132 -7.13 15.97 -12.15
N LYS A 133 -8.19 15.17 -12.27
CA LYS A 133 -8.53 14.34 -13.43
C LYS A 133 -10.03 14.47 -13.70
N SER A 134 -10.47 13.96 -14.85
CA SER A 134 -11.91 13.88 -15.10
C SER A 134 -12.58 12.98 -14.06
N ALA A 135 -13.81 13.33 -13.68
CA ALA A 135 -14.61 12.51 -12.78
C ALA A 135 -14.75 11.06 -13.29
N SER A 136 -14.84 10.87 -14.60
CA SER A 136 -14.89 9.54 -15.24
C SER A 136 -13.62 8.72 -15.03
N THR A 137 -12.44 9.35 -15.02
CA THR A 137 -11.17 8.65 -14.78
C THR A 137 -11.08 8.19 -13.33
N ASN A 138 -11.44 9.07 -12.40
CA ASN A 138 -11.43 8.73 -10.97
C ASN A 138 -12.45 7.62 -10.65
N ALA A 139 -13.65 7.70 -11.21
CA ALA A 139 -14.67 6.65 -11.07
C ALA A 139 -14.15 5.29 -11.55
N ALA A 140 -13.50 5.23 -12.72
CA ALA A 140 -12.93 3.99 -13.23
C ALA A 140 -11.83 3.42 -12.31
N HIS A 141 -10.99 4.27 -11.71
CA HIS A 141 -10.00 3.81 -10.73
C HIS A 141 -10.66 3.28 -9.45
N PHE A 142 -11.70 3.96 -8.95
CA PHE A 142 -12.44 3.50 -7.79
C PHE A 142 -13.11 2.16 -8.05
N ASP A 143 -13.72 1.96 -9.22
CA ASP A 143 -14.29 0.65 -9.63
C ASP A 143 -13.22 -0.45 -9.64
N LEU A 144 -12.00 -0.13 -10.07
CA LEU A 144 -10.89 -1.08 -10.04
C LEU A 144 -10.46 -1.42 -8.61
N ILE A 145 -10.49 -0.46 -7.70
CA ILE A 145 -10.14 -0.65 -6.29
C ILE A 145 -11.23 -1.46 -5.58
N THR A 146 -12.50 -1.09 -5.75
CA THR A 146 -13.65 -1.72 -5.06
C THR A 146 -14.00 -3.09 -5.63
N ALA A 147 -13.55 -3.42 -6.84
CA ALA A 147 -13.62 -4.78 -7.37
C ALA A 147 -12.66 -5.78 -6.70
N CYS A 148 -11.79 -5.33 -5.79
CA CYS A 148 -10.96 -6.20 -4.95
C CYS A 148 -11.71 -6.70 -3.70
N ASP A 149 -11.14 -7.73 -3.06
CA ASP A 149 -11.64 -8.30 -1.81
C ASP A 149 -11.17 -7.52 -0.57
N ILE A 150 -10.03 -6.82 -0.67
CA ILE A 150 -9.47 -5.97 0.38
C ILE A 150 -8.67 -4.83 -0.24
N ILE A 151 -8.68 -3.68 0.43
CA ILE A 151 -7.94 -2.47 0.05
C ILE A 151 -6.83 -2.23 1.09
N VAL A 152 -5.60 -2.08 0.61
CA VAL A 152 -4.43 -1.75 1.42
C VAL A 152 -3.98 -0.35 1.07
N ASP A 153 -4.02 0.55 2.04
CA ASP A 153 -3.50 1.90 1.94
C ASP A 153 -2.07 1.95 2.50
N ALA A 154 -1.14 2.23 1.61
CA ALA A 154 0.26 2.53 1.89
C ALA A 154 0.70 3.79 1.12
N ALA A 155 -0.24 4.71 0.86
CA ALA A 155 0.01 5.94 0.10
C ALA A 155 0.88 6.95 0.87
N GLY A 156 0.78 6.93 2.20
CA GLY A 156 1.47 7.90 3.06
C GLY A 156 0.94 9.33 2.96
N ASP A 157 -0.26 9.50 2.39
CA ASP A 157 -0.96 10.79 2.25
C ASP A 157 -2.30 10.73 3.00
N PRO A 158 -2.49 11.53 4.07
CA PRO A 158 -3.71 11.49 4.89
C PRO A 158 -5.00 11.72 4.09
N ALA A 159 -4.96 12.59 3.07
CA ALA A 159 -6.14 12.87 2.23
C ALA A 159 -6.54 11.63 1.41
N THR A 160 -5.57 10.94 0.82
CA THR A 160 -5.78 9.66 0.14
C THR A 160 -6.28 8.59 1.10
N SER A 161 -5.72 8.50 2.32
CA SER A 161 -6.17 7.55 3.33
C SER A 161 -7.64 7.76 3.70
N MET A 162 -8.08 9.01 3.88
CA MET A 162 -9.48 9.36 4.15
C MET A 162 -10.40 8.98 3.00
N LEU A 163 -10.01 9.31 1.76
CA LEU A 163 -10.76 8.94 0.56
C LEU A 163 -10.93 7.42 0.43
N LEU A 164 -9.84 6.66 0.59
CA LEU A 164 -9.88 5.20 0.49
C LEU A 164 -10.67 4.56 1.62
N GLY A 165 -10.54 5.07 2.84
CA GLY A 165 -11.31 4.60 4.00
C GLY A 165 -12.81 4.79 3.79
N ALA A 166 -13.23 5.96 3.29
CA ALA A 166 -14.63 6.22 2.94
C ALA A 166 -15.10 5.31 1.79
N LEU A 167 -14.31 5.19 0.72
CA LEU A 167 -14.61 4.32 -0.42
C LEU A 167 -14.79 2.86 0.01
N ALA A 168 -13.92 2.36 0.88
CA ALA A 168 -13.98 1.01 1.41
C ALA A 168 -15.23 0.78 2.25
N PHE A 169 -15.57 1.73 3.12
CA PHE A 169 -16.77 1.65 3.95
C PHE A 169 -18.05 1.61 3.08
N GLU A 170 -18.19 2.53 2.13
CA GLU A 170 -19.34 2.60 1.21
C GLU A 170 -19.50 1.32 0.38
N ASN A 171 -18.39 0.70 -0.03
CA ASN A 171 -18.41 -0.52 -0.84
C ASN A 171 -18.33 -1.81 -0.01
N GLN A 172 -18.45 -1.71 1.32
CA GLN A 172 -18.39 -2.83 2.26
C GLN A 172 -17.12 -3.69 2.06
N LYS A 173 -15.98 -3.03 1.85
CA LYS A 173 -14.67 -3.66 1.66
C LYS A 173 -13.84 -3.57 2.94
N PRO A 174 -13.20 -4.67 3.37
CA PRO A 174 -12.09 -4.59 4.30
C PRO A 174 -11.01 -3.62 3.80
N PHE A 175 -10.47 -2.85 4.74
CA PHE A 175 -9.49 -1.81 4.52
C PHE A 175 -8.38 -1.93 5.57
N VAL A 176 -7.12 -1.77 5.16
CA VAL A 176 -5.99 -1.70 6.08
C VAL A 176 -5.12 -0.52 5.66
N SER A 177 -5.04 0.50 6.52
CA SER A 177 -4.10 1.61 6.34
C SER A 177 -2.84 1.41 7.18
N VAL A 178 -1.71 1.81 6.61
CA VAL A 178 -0.39 1.69 7.23
C VAL A 178 0.29 3.05 7.15
N GLU A 179 0.73 3.54 8.29
CA GLU A 179 1.46 4.79 8.39
C GLU A 179 2.76 4.53 9.14
N VAL A 180 3.87 5.03 8.61
CA VAL A 180 5.15 5.06 9.34
C VAL A 180 5.29 6.46 9.88
N PHE A 181 5.42 6.58 11.21
CA PHE A 181 5.62 7.87 11.84
C PHE A 181 6.98 8.44 11.43
N GLU A 182 7.06 9.78 11.33
CA GLU A 182 8.25 10.49 10.87
C GLU A 182 9.51 10.04 11.61
N GLY A 183 10.64 9.99 10.90
CA GLY A 183 11.90 9.46 11.44
C GLY A 183 11.87 7.94 11.73
N GLY A 184 10.81 7.22 11.34
CA GLY A 184 10.72 5.78 11.55
C GLY A 184 10.65 5.41 13.04
N ILE A 185 10.06 6.28 13.86
CA ILE A 185 9.99 6.07 15.31
C ILE A 185 9.00 4.99 15.72
N GLY A 186 8.07 4.67 14.81
CA GLY A 186 7.05 3.66 14.97
C GLY A 186 6.15 3.59 13.74
N ALA A 187 5.06 2.84 13.84
CA ALA A 187 4.05 2.74 12.80
C ALA A 187 2.64 2.60 13.37
N LEU A 188 1.65 3.01 12.58
CA LEU A 188 0.24 2.70 12.78
C LEU A 188 -0.18 1.61 11.79
N VAL A 189 -0.85 0.57 12.27
CA VAL A 189 -1.59 -0.39 11.45
C VAL A 189 -3.05 -0.33 11.84
N ALA A 190 -3.87 0.12 10.89
CA ALA A 190 -5.24 0.53 11.11
C ALA A 190 -6.21 -0.29 10.24
N PRO A 191 -6.63 -1.49 10.68
CA PRO A 191 -7.68 -2.23 10.01
C PRO A 191 -9.05 -1.57 10.22
N SER A 192 -9.87 -1.54 9.16
CA SER A 192 -11.29 -1.23 9.20
C SER A 192 -12.02 -2.27 8.36
N VAL A 193 -12.82 -3.10 9.01
CA VAL A 193 -13.59 -4.18 8.41
C VAL A 193 -15.06 -3.88 8.65
N PRO A 194 -15.81 -3.51 7.59
CA PRO A 194 -17.23 -3.18 7.71
C PRO A 194 -18.00 -4.25 8.47
N LYS A 195 -18.91 -3.80 9.35
CA LYS A 195 -19.71 -4.63 10.27
C LYS A 195 -18.95 -5.31 11.42
N ARG A 196 -17.62 -5.20 11.49
CA ARG A 196 -16.80 -5.76 12.59
C ARG A 196 -16.19 -4.69 13.49
N ASN A 197 -15.77 -3.56 12.94
CA ASN A 197 -15.30 -2.42 13.72
C ASN A 197 -15.65 -1.09 13.04
N ALA A 198 -15.22 0.00 13.65
CA ALA A 198 -15.50 1.34 13.19
C ALA A 198 -14.96 1.62 11.77
N ALA A 199 -15.66 2.50 11.06
CA ALA A 199 -15.17 3.09 9.83
C ALA A 199 -13.82 3.79 10.08
N TYR A 200 -12.94 3.78 9.09
CA TYR A 200 -11.60 4.33 9.22
C TYR A 200 -11.57 5.80 9.65
N THR A 201 -12.56 6.60 9.22
CA THR A 201 -12.72 8.01 9.62
C THR A 201 -12.96 8.18 11.12
N LEU A 202 -13.84 7.37 11.71
CA LEU A 202 -14.09 7.38 13.15
C LEU A 202 -12.89 6.84 13.95
N GLY A 203 -12.16 5.87 13.39
CA GLY A 203 -10.91 5.42 14.00
C GLY A 203 -9.84 6.52 14.05
N ARG A 204 -9.77 7.39 13.03
CA ARG A 204 -8.89 8.57 13.06
C ARG A 204 -9.32 9.56 14.13
N GLU A 205 -10.62 9.80 14.28
CA GLU A 205 -11.13 10.62 15.37
C GLU A 205 -10.75 10.04 16.74
N ALA A 206 -10.92 8.73 16.94
CA ALA A 206 -10.49 8.05 18.16
C ALA A 206 -8.98 8.18 18.42
N LEU A 207 -8.16 8.12 17.37
CA LEU A 207 -6.71 8.35 17.48
C LEU A 207 -6.39 9.78 17.92
N LEU A 208 -7.05 10.79 17.34
CA LEU A 208 -6.87 12.19 17.70
C LEU A 208 -7.29 12.46 19.16
N ASN A 209 -8.46 11.96 19.55
CA ASN A 209 -8.94 12.07 20.93
C ASN A 209 -7.97 11.40 21.91
N TRP A 210 -7.47 10.21 21.58
CA TRP A 210 -6.46 9.54 22.40
C TRP A 210 -5.17 10.34 22.51
N THR A 211 -4.68 10.96 21.43
CA THR A 211 -3.49 11.82 21.49
C THR A 211 -3.72 13.06 22.36
N ASP A 212 -4.90 13.67 22.30
CA ASP A 212 -5.27 14.85 23.09
C ASP A 212 -5.40 14.50 24.58
N GLU A 213 -6.08 13.42 24.92
CA GLU A 213 -6.22 12.92 26.30
C GLU A 213 -4.88 12.63 26.97
N LYS A 214 -3.88 12.19 26.19
CA LYS A 214 -2.52 11.92 26.67
C LYS A 214 -1.63 13.15 26.70
N GLY A 215 -2.12 14.31 26.24
CA GLY A 215 -1.32 15.53 26.09
C GLY A 215 -0.19 15.38 25.08
N ARG A 216 -0.35 14.52 24.06
CA ARG A 216 0.66 14.13 23.07
C ARG A 216 0.38 14.72 21.68
N VAL A 217 0.08 16.01 21.66
CA VAL A 217 -0.57 16.73 20.54
C VAL A 217 0.31 16.91 19.29
N VAL A 218 1.62 16.63 19.36
CA VAL A 218 2.50 16.87 18.21
C VAL A 218 3.38 15.62 17.97
N PRO A 219 3.21 14.93 16.82
CA PRO A 219 4.28 14.09 16.26
C PRO A 219 5.58 14.91 16.16
N LEU A 220 6.72 14.26 15.99
CA LEU A 220 7.98 15.01 15.78
C LEU A 220 7.84 16.00 14.62
N SER A 221 8.61 17.09 14.65
CA SER A 221 8.63 18.01 13.50
C SER A 221 9.37 17.36 12.33
N ALA A 222 8.78 17.44 11.14
CA ALA A 222 9.43 16.97 9.92
C ALA A 222 10.79 17.66 9.72
N GLY A 223 11.78 16.88 9.28
CA GLY A 223 13.08 17.42 8.84
C GLY A 223 13.02 18.02 7.43
N ASP A 224 14.16 18.49 6.94
CA ASP A 224 14.27 19.11 5.61
C ASP A 224 14.06 18.10 4.47
N ARG A 225 14.33 16.81 4.70
CA ARG A 225 14.13 15.74 3.71
C ARG A 225 12.94 14.85 4.06
N ALA A 226 12.33 14.27 3.04
CA ALA A 226 11.29 13.27 3.23
C ALA A 226 11.78 12.12 4.12
N TYR A 227 10.95 11.71 5.07
CA TYR A 227 11.23 10.69 6.10
C TYR A 227 12.22 11.10 7.20
N GLU A 228 12.66 12.35 7.25
CA GLU A 228 13.37 12.91 8.41
C GLU A 228 12.39 13.43 9.47
N ALA A 229 12.78 13.29 10.73
CA ALA A 229 12.15 13.94 11.87
C ALA A 229 13.21 14.57 12.76
N ILE A 230 12.87 15.67 13.41
CA ILE A 230 13.66 16.28 14.46
C ILE A 230 13.16 15.73 15.80
N SER A 231 13.99 14.91 16.43
CA SER A 231 13.73 14.36 17.77
C SER A 231 13.62 15.44 18.85
N HIS A 232 13.12 15.08 20.04
CA HIS A 232 13.02 16.03 21.17
C HIS A 232 14.37 16.59 21.63
N ASN A 233 15.47 15.88 21.35
CA ASN A 233 16.85 16.31 21.61
C ASN A 233 17.51 17.04 20.43
N GLY A 234 16.78 17.32 19.34
CA GLY A 234 17.27 18.06 18.17
C GLY A 234 18.10 17.24 17.19
N GLU A 235 18.19 15.92 17.38
CA GLU A 235 18.83 15.00 16.42
C GLU A 235 17.89 14.75 15.23
N ILE A 236 18.46 14.71 14.03
CA ILE A 236 17.76 14.26 12.83
C ILE A 236 17.69 12.73 12.85
N ILE A 237 16.47 12.20 12.79
CA ILE A 237 16.20 10.77 12.68
C ILE A 237 15.60 10.51 11.30
N VAL A 238 16.05 9.45 10.62
CA VAL A 238 15.54 9.02 9.32
C VAL A 238 14.89 7.63 9.46
N ALA A 239 13.75 7.42 8.80
CA ALA A 239 13.16 6.09 8.69
C ALA A 239 14.04 5.17 7.82
N ASP A 240 14.73 4.22 8.46
CA ASP A 240 15.53 3.21 7.78
C ASP A 240 14.67 2.04 7.24
N ASP A 241 15.30 1.16 6.44
CA ASP A 241 14.60 0.01 5.86
C ASP A 241 14.06 -0.98 6.90
N ALA A 242 14.66 -1.05 8.10
CA ALA A 242 14.21 -1.94 9.16
C ALA A 242 12.87 -1.45 9.74
N ALA A 243 12.75 -0.16 10.05
CA ALA A 243 11.50 0.47 10.48
C ALA A 243 10.39 0.29 9.42
N ILE A 244 10.70 0.55 8.15
CA ILE A 244 9.76 0.33 7.05
C ILE A 244 9.35 -1.15 6.96
N SER A 245 10.30 -2.07 7.06
CA SER A 245 10.04 -3.51 6.95
C SER A 245 9.20 -4.04 8.10
N MET A 246 9.38 -3.54 9.32
CA MET A 246 8.54 -3.90 10.47
C MET A 246 7.09 -3.44 10.26
N ALA A 247 6.89 -2.20 9.82
CA ALA A 247 5.56 -1.66 9.52
C ALA A 247 4.86 -2.46 8.40
N ALA A 248 5.57 -2.71 7.29
CA ALA A 248 5.07 -3.50 6.17
C ALA A 248 4.74 -4.96 6.57
N SER A 249 5.56 -5.56 7.43
CA SER A 249 5.33 -6.94 7.90
C SER A 249 4.08 -7.05 8.75
N HIS A 250 3.86 -6.11 9.68
CA HIS A 250 2.63 -6.09 10.48
C HIS A 250 1.39 -5.86 9.62
N ALA A 251 1.45 -4.93 8.68
CA ALA A 251 0.37 -4.69 7.75
C ALA A 251 0.04 -5.93 6.90
N ALA A 252 1.07 -6.57 6.32
CA ALA A 252 0.89 -7.80 5.57
C ALA A 252 0.23 -8.87 6.44
N ARG A 253 0.70 -9.10 7.67
CA ARG A 253 0.08 -10.06 8.61
C ARG A 253 -1.41 -9.78 8.83
N VAL A 254 -1.78 -8.53 9.12
CA VAL A 254 -3.18 -8.13 9.33
C VAL A 254 -4.03 -8.37 8.08
N VAL A 255 -3.54 -7.98 6.90
CA VAL A 255 -4.20 -8.28 5.61
C VAL A 255 -4.38 -9.78 5.42
N LEU A 256 -3.36 -10.57 5.76
CA LEU A 256 -3.43 -12.02 5.64
C LEU A 256 -4.48 -12.62 6.58
N ASP A 257 -4.55 -12.16 7.83
CA ASP A 257 -5.53 -12.60 8.82
C ASP A 257 -6.96 -12.22 8.44
N ILE A 258 -7.18 -11.03 7.87
CA ILE A 258 -8.50 -10.65 7.36
C ILE A 258 -8.94 -11.56 6.22
N LEU A 259 -8.05 -11.81 5.24
CA LEU A 259 -8.35 -12.67 4.09
C LEU A 259 -8.55 -14.15 4.45
N ASP A 260 -7.95 -14.59 5.55
CA ASP A 260 -8.10 -15.93 6.11
C ASP A 260 -9.31 -16.04 7.07
N ASP A 261 -9.98 -14.93 7.36
CA ASP A 261 -11.03 -14.82 8.39
C ASP A 261 -10.58 -15.22 9.81
N LYS A 262 -9.37 -14.77 10.20
CA LYS A 262 -8.71 -15.08 11.49
C LYS A 262 -8.40 -13.85 12.33
N LEU A 263 -8.74 -12.65 11.86
CA LEU A 263 -8.56 -11.44 12.65
C LEU A 263 -9.73 -11.31 13.63
N ASP A 264 -9.46 -11.52 14.92
CA ASP A 264 -10.46 -11.46 15.99
C ASP A 264 -10.46 -10.11 16.74
N ASP A 265 -9.34 -9.38 16.68
CA ASP A 265 -9.16 -8.07 17.32
C ASP A 265 -8.87 -7.01 16.26
N PHE A 266 -9.74 -6.02 16.18
CA PHE A 266 -9.72 -4.96 15.17
C PHE A 266 -9.23 -3.62 15.73
N ARG A 267 -8.64 -3.62 16.93
CA ARG A 267 -7.99 -2.44 17.48
C ARG A 267 -6.84 -2.00 16.58
N TRP A 268 -6.64 -0.69 16.51
CA TRP A 268 -5.52 -0.13 15.78
C TRP A 268 -4.25 -0.30 16.59
N LEU A 269 -3.16 -0.66 15.91
CA LEU A 269 -1.89 -0.92 16.54
C LEU A 269 -0.93 0.23 16.25
N LEU A 270 -0.54 0.96 17.29
CA LEU A 270 0.63 1.84 17.23
C LEU A 270 1.82 1.07 17.78
N ILE A 271 2.84 0.87 16.96
CA ILE A 271 3.99 0.01 17.25
C ILE A 271 5.23 0.89 17.31
N GLY A 272 5.81 1.05 18.51
CA GLY A 272 7.01 1.84 18.72
C GLY A 272 8.28 1.10 18.34
N PHE A 273 9.16 1.74 17.58
CA PHE A 273 10.47 1.20 17.22
C PHE A 273 11.61 1.79 18.05
N ARG A 274 11.35 2.86 18.80
CA ARG A 274 12.26 3.48 19.76
C ARG A 274 11.48 4.26 20.82
N LYS A 275 12.17 4.71 21.86
CA LYS A 275 11.59 5.63 22.85
C LYS A 275 11.48 7.02 22.24
N GLU A 276 10.27 7.41 21.82
CA GLU A 276 9.98 8.70 21.22
C GLU A 276 8.46 8.97 21.12
N TRP A 277 8.03 10.24 21.15
CA TRP A 277 6.61 10.65 21.09
C TRP A 277 5.68 9.83 22.01
N ALA A 278 4.97 8.85 21.45
CA ALA A 278 4.01 8.02 22.15
C ALA A 278 4.60 6.74 22.77
N PHE A 279 5.86 6.43 22.47
CA PHE A 279 6.49 5.15 22.75
C PHE A 279 7.57 5.26 23.83
N ASP A 280 7.59 4.28 24.72
CA ASP A 280 8.49 4.27 25.89
C ASP A 280 9.76 3.45 25.62
N MET A 281 9.70 2.56 24.63
CA MET A 281 10.77 1.65 24.22
C MET A 281 10.48 1.07 22.83
N HIS A 282 11.50 0.46 22.23
CA HIS A 282 11.30 -0.44 21.09
C HIS A 282 10.36 -1.59 21.47
N GLY A 283 9.40 -1.89 20.61
CA GLY A 283 8.37 -2.90 20.85
C GLY A 283 7.21 -2.45 21.75
N HIS A 284 7.14 -1.17 22.15
CA HIS A 284 5.94 -0.67 22.86
C HIS A 284 4.76 -0.65 21.88
N VAL A 285 3.79 -1.54 22.09
CA VAL A 285 2.54 -1.60 21.32
C VAL A 285 1.39 -0.98 22.10
N ILE A 286 0.72 -0.01 21.50
CA ILE A 286 -0.54 0.55 21.98
C ILE A 286 -1.65 -0.01 21.11
N ALA A 287 -2.56 -0.76 21.72
CA ALA A 287 -3.77 -1.26 21.07
C ALA A 287 -4.91 -0.27 21.33
N LEU A 288 -5.15 0.62 20.36
CA LEU A 288 -6.15 1.66 20.41
C LEU A 288 -7.54 1.08 20.09
N ASP A 289 -8.47 1.24 21.02
CA ASP A 289 -9.88 0.99 20.78
C ASP A 289 -10.47 2.12 19.92
N VAL A 290 -10.97 1.74 18.74
CA VAL A 290 -11.57 2.66 17.76
C VAL A 290 -13.09 2.57 17.73
N GLY A 291 -13.68 1.78 18.63
CA GLY A 291 -15.12 1.56 18.71
C GLY A 291 -15.62 0.40 17.86
N GLY A 292 -16.90 0.09 18.06
CA GLY A 292 -17.61 -1.02 17.41
C GLY A 292 -18.03 -0.74 15.96
N PRO A 293 -18.74 -1.69 15.33
CA PRO A 293 -19.25 -1.56 13.98
C PRO A 293 -20.00 -0.24 13.75
N SER A 294 -19.59 0.54 12.75
CA SER A 294 -20.34 1.72 12.35
C SER A 294 -21.56 1.34 11.53
N GLU A 295 -22.71 1.89 11.87
CA GLU A 295 -23.90 1.84 11.01
C GLU A 295 -23.84 2.96 9.97
N TRP A 296 -24.15 2.63 8.72
CA TRP A 296 -24.38 3.66 7.71
C TRP A 296 -25.72 4.32 8.01
N ASN A 297 -25.69 5.54 8.53
CA ASN A 297 -26.90 6.29 8.80
C ASN A 297 -27.37 6.97 7.50
N SER A 298 -27.95 6.17 6.60
CA SER A 298 -28.54 6.65 5.33
C SER A 298 -29.64 7.69 5.51
N ASN A 299 -30.17 7.77 6.73
CA ASN A 299 -31.38 8.49 7.10
C ASN A 299 -31.11 9.72 7.96
N THR A 300 -29.88 10.24 7.99
CA THR A 300 -29.73 11.64 8.39
C THR A 300 -30.19 12.51 7.23
N GLU A 301 -31.49 12.74 7.15
CA GLU A 301 -32.01 14.08 6.87
C GLU A 301 -31.44 15.02 7.94
N ASP A 302 -30.13 15.26 7.90
CA ASP A 302 -29.50 16.29 8.70
C ASP A 302 -29.93 17.59 8.06
N ALA A 303 -31.01 18.14 8.59
CA ALA A 303 -31.62 19.36 8.11
C ALA A 303 -30.62 20.53 8.14
N GLU A 304 -29.62 20.49 9.04
CA GLU A 304 -28.52 21.45 9.08
C GLU A 304 -27.54 21.25 7.94
N ALA A 305 -27.10 20.01 7.69
CA ALA A 305 -26.21 19.71 6.55
C ALA A 305 -26.89 19.99 5.20
N GLN A 306 -28.18 19.66 5.05
CA GLN A 306 -28.95 19.99 3.86
C GLN A 306 -29.10 21.50 3.66
N LYS A 307 -29.40 22.23 4.73
CA LYS A 307 -29.48 23.70 4.70
C LYS A 307 -28.14 24.32 4.31
N PHE A 308 -27.04 23.83 4.87
CA PHE A 308 -25.69 24.28 4.55
C PHE A 308 -25.32 24.04 3.08
N VAL A 309 -25.63 22.85 2.54
CA VAL A 309 -25.40 22.54 1.11
C VAL A 309 -26.26 23.44 0.21
N ILE A 310 -27.51 23.73 0.58
CA ILE A 310 -28.39 24.64 -0.16
C ILE A 310 -27.84 26.08 -0.13
N GLU A 311 -27.34 26.55 1.01
CA GLU A 311 -26.72 27.88 1.13
C GLU A 311 -25.48 27.99 0.24
N ILE A 312 -24.57 27.01 0.28
CA ILE A 312 -23.38 26.98 -0.59
C ILE A 312 -23.77 26.95 -2.08
N ALA A 313 -24.76 26.13 -2.44
CA ALA A 313 -25.23 26.04 -3.83
C ALA A 313 -25.82 27.38 -4.31
N GLY A 314 -26.54 28.10 -3.43
CA GLY A 314 -27.05 29.44 -3.68
C GLY A 314 -25.94 30.45 -3.95
N GLU A 315 -24.93 30.50 -3.07
CA GLU A 315 -23.77 31.39 -3.21
C GLU A 315 -22.99 31.13 -4.51
N LEU A 316 -22.77 29.85 -4.86
CA LEU A 316 -22.15 29.45 -6.12
C LEU A 316 -22.96 29.88 -7.35
N LEU A 317 -24.29 29.75 -7.29
CA LEU A 317 -25.16 30.15 -8.38
C LEU A 317 -25.14 31.66 -8.61
N ASP A 318 -25.10 32.44 -7.53
CA ASP A 318 -25.05 33.89 -7.60
C ASP A 318 -23.68 34.40 -8.05
N ALA A 319 -22.59 33.74 -7.61
CA ALA A 319 -21.26 33.97 -8.15
C ALA A 319 -21.19 33.68 -9.67
N LEU A 320 -21.77 32.57 -10.13
CA LEU A 320 -21.84 32.22 -11.55
C LEU A 320 -22.64 33.23 -12.38
N LYS A 321 -23.77 33.74 -11.86
CA LYS A 321 -24.56 34.79 -12.52
C LYS A 321 -23.75 36.09 -12.67
N ALA A 322 -22.99 36.46 -11.64
CA ALA A 322 -22.13 37.65 -11.66
C ALA A 322 -20.98 37.55 -12.67
N PHE A 323 -20.53 36.33 -13.01
CA PHE A 323 -19.53 36.08 -14.06
C PHE A 323 -20.11 36.13 -15.49
N THR A 324 -21.43 36.05 -15.64
CA THR A 324 -22.12 36.04 -16.94
C THR A 324 -22.78 37.37 -17.33
N GLN A 325 -22.60 38.41 -16.52
CA GLN A 325 -22.94 39.81 -16.83
C GLN A 325 -21.69 40.60 -17.19
#